data_AF-A0A1G3AKW5-F1
#
_entry.id   AF-A0A1G3AKW5-F1
#
_cell.length_a   1.000
_cell.length_b   1.000
_cell.length_c   1.000
_cell.angle_alpha   90.00
_cell.angle_beta   90.00
_cell.angle_gamma   90.00
#
_symmetry.space_group_name_H-M   'P 1'
#
loop_
_entity.id
_entity.type
_entity.pdbx_description
1 polymer ?
#
loop_
_entity_poly.entity_id
_entity_poly.type
_entity_poly.pdbx_seq_one_letter_code
_entity_poly.pdbx_strand_id
1 'polypeptide(L)'
;MFGLEFSVGSLVNNQRKIFYSGIYDLIFNFPPGLLIGWLLGYDLIQSLLLAGIIYVTSSVIVAKSIIDLKRSANPETEYILNVLIFEDMFIATFLAFIVGIVNYGQIDAKGTFIVILKTSAFFAFFIVLTKTSKKLINKIIDIEHTELFVILILSIIVLSAGAASYVGLSEAIGAFLAGLLLSETKQRHRISEAIKPFQQFSTAIFFVAFGMSIDYKHIGGMIPVGIFIFIISSFSKVYGGYFIGGKYALSKRAGLRLGLSLIPRGEFSIILAGAISMNPNLPYPIKSLTGVYVLL
;
A
#
# COMPACT_ATOMS: atom_id res chain seq x y z
N MET A 1 -4.91 -1.23 -9.40
CA MET A 1 -3.79 -1.01 -10.33
C MET A 1 -2.48 -1.67 -9.93
N PHE A 2 -2.19 -1.83 -8.63
CA PHE A 2 -0.90 -2.34 -8.15
C PHE A 2 -0.32 -3.51 -8.95
N GLY A 3 -0.96 -4.70 -8.95
CA GLY A 3 -0.42 -5.84 -9.70
C GLY A 3 -0.13 -5.54 -11.19
N LEU A 4 -0.95 -4.72 -11.84
CA LEU A 4 -0.96 -4.41 -13.29
C LEU A 4 0.06 -3.37 -13.75
N GLU A 5 0.43 -2.41 -12.90
CA GLU A 5 1.45 -1.39 -13.22
C GLU A 5 2.88 -1.95 -13.14
N PHE A 6 3.04 -3.13 -12.53
CA PHE A 6 4.31 -3.81 -12.44
C PHE A 6 4.58 -4.65 -13.68
N SER A 7 5.49 -4.19 -14.54
CA SER A 7 6.17 -5.07 -15.47
C SER A 7 7.28 -5.82 -14.73
N VAL A 8 7.24 -7.14 -14.70
CA VAL A 8 8.32 -7.96 -14.11
C VAL A 8 9.68 -7.65 -14.76
N GLY A 9 9.71 -7.15 -16.01
CA GLY A 9 10.94 -6.80 -16.72
C GLY A 9 11.73 -5.61 -16.14
N SER A 10 11.08 -4.53 -15.71
CA SER A 10 11.77 -3.37 -15.10
C SER A 10 12.14 -3.63 -13.63
N LEU A 11 11.37 -4.46 -12.93
CA LEU A 11 11.66 -4.94 -11.58
C LEU A 11 12.91 -5.82 -11.53
N VAL A 12 13.10 -6.74 -12.49
CA VAL A 12 14.21 -7.72 -12.46
C VAL A 12 15.59 -7.07 -12.59
N ASN A 13 15.74 -5.98 -13.35
CA ASN A 13 17.04 -5.32 -13.52
C ASN A 13 17.46 -4.46 -12.31
N ASN A 14 16.51 -3.91 -11.54
CA ASN A 14 16.76 -3.05 -10.38
C ASN A 14 16.26 -3.61 -9.05
N GLN A 15 15.85 -4.89 -9.00
CA GLN A 15 15.24 -5.55 -7.84
C GLN A 15 16.03 -5.35 -6.54
N ARG A 16 17.37 -5.44 -6.59
CA ARG A 16 18.21 -5.23 -5.41
C ARG A 16 18.12 -3.80 -4.91
N LYS A 17 18.19 -2.80 -5.80
CA LYS A 17 18.09 -1.39 -5.41
C LYS A 17 16.73 -1.07 -4.82
N ILE A 18 15.65 -1.56 -5.44
CA ILE A 18 14.28 -1.43 -4.93
C ILE A 18 14.17 -2.04 -3.53
N PHE A 19 14.60 -3.28 -3.38
CA PHE A 19 14.53 -3.99 -2.11
C PHE A 19 15.35 -3.32 -1.00
N TYR A 20 16.60 -2.95 -1.25
CA TYR A 20 17.44 -2.32 -0.22
C TYR A 20 17.00 -0.90 0.12
N SER A 21 16.66 -0.07 -0.87
CA SER A 21 16.16 1.29 -0.61
C SER A 21 14.83 1.26 0.15
N GLY A 22 13.94 0.35 -0.22
CA GLY A 22 12.69 0.08 0.47
C GLY A 22 12.87 -0.42 1.90
N ILE A 23 13.79 -1.36 2.15
CA ILE A 23 14.09 -1.82 3.51
C ILE A 23 14.63 -0.68 4.37
N TYR A 24 15.55 0.13 3.84
CA TYR A 24 16.05 1.28 4.59
C TYR A 24 14.90 2.23 4.94
N ASP A 25 14.06 2.57 3.96
CA ASP A 25 12.88 3.40 4.20
C ASP A 25 11.94 2.78 5.25
N LEU A 26 11.65 1.47 5.18
CA LEU A 26 10.83 0.75 6.16
C LEU A 26 11.41 0.81 7.57
N ILE A 27 12.71 0.57 7.72
CA ILE A 27 13.40 0.59 9.02
C ILE A 27 13.33 1.98 9.67
N PHE A 28 13.41 3.05 8.89
CA PHE A 28 13.32 4.40 9.46
C PHE A 28 11.87 4.83 9.70
N ASN A 29 10.95 4.53 8.78
CA ASN A 29 9.63 5.15 8.78
C ASN A 29 8.52 4.31 9.45
N PHE A 30 8.68 2.99 9.57
CA PHE A 30 7.69 2.13 10.22
C PHE A 30 7.77 2.16 11.77
N PRO A 31 8.96 2.02 12.41
CA PRO A 31 9.06 1.98 13.87
C PRO A 31 8.53 3.22 14.61
N PRO A 32 8.69 4.47 14.13
CA PRO A 32 8.11 5.62 14.79
C PRO A 32 6.61 5.49 15.01
N GLY A 33 5.86 4.98 14.03
CA GLY A 33 4.43 4.80 14.20
C GLY A 33 4.05 3.65 15.15
N LEU A 34 4.86 2.59 15.21
CA LEU A 34 4.69 1.53 16.23
C LEU A 34 4.88 2.09 17.64
N LEU A 35 5.97 2.85 17.83
CA LEU A 35 6.31 3.44 19.12
C LEU A 35 5.26 4.47 19.56
N ILE A 36 4.83 5.33 18.65
CA ILE A 36 3.77 6.31 18.93
C ILE A 36 2.47 5.59 19.29
N GLY A 37 2.09 4.55 18.55
CA GLY A 37 0.88 3.78 18.85
C GLY A 37 0.93 3.18 20.25
N TRP A 38 2.05 2.56 20.60
CA TRP A 38 2.26 2.00 21.93
C TRP A 38 2.22 3.07 23.04
N LEU A 39 2.81 4.25 22.80
CA LEU A 39 2.77 5.38 23.73
C LEU A 39 1.36 5.97 23.90
N LEU A 40 0.53 5.91 22.86
CA LEU A 40 -0.89 6.29 22.92
C LEU A 40 -1.78 5.23 23.60
N GLY A 41 -1.20 4.13 24.05
CA GLY A 41 -1.92 3.02 24.71
C GLY A 41 -2.66 2.11 23.73
N TYR A 42 -2.30 2.14 22.45
CA TYR A 42 -2.88 1.24 21.46
C TYR A 42 -2.39 -0.20 21.62
N ASP A 43 -3.23 -1.16 21.25
CA ASP A 43 -2.83 -2.56 21.16
C ASP A 43 -1.82 -2.79 20.01
N LEU A 44 -1.31 -4.02 19.89
CA LEU A 44 -0.32 -4.36 18.86
C LEU A 44 -0.85 -4.12 17.43
N ILE A 45 -2.10 -4.49 17.16
CA ILE A 45 -2.71 -4.37 15.82
C ILE A 45 -2.89 -2.89 15.46
N GLN A 46 -3.38 -2.10 16.39
CA GLN A 46 -3.58 -0.66 16.26
C GLN A 46 -2.25 0.09 16.12
N SER A 47 -1.22 -0.32 16.86
CA SER A 47 0.12 0.23 16.72
C SER A 47 0.74 -0.10 15.37
N LEU A 48 0.59 -1.35 14.90
CA LEU A 48 0.98 -1.77 13.55
C LEU A 48 0.25 -0.95 12.49
N LEU A 49 -1.03 -0.65 12.70
CA LEU A 49 -1.80 0.17 11.78
C LEU A 49 -1.33 1.61 11.74
N LEU A 50 -1.08 2.22 12.90
CA LEU A 50 -0.55 3.57 12.95
C LEU A 50 0.83 3.62 12.26
N ALA A 51 1.66 2.59 12.46
CA ALA A 51 2.92 2.41 11.72
C ALA A 51 2.70 2.34 10.21
N GLY A 52 1.74 1.56 9.74
CA GLY A 52 1.33 1.52 8.34
C GLY A 52 0.90 2.91 7.84
N ILE A 53 -0.02 3.58 8.54
CA ILE A 53 -0.57 4.89 8.15
C ILE A 53 0.54 5.95 8.00
N ILE A 54 1.50 5.96 8.93
CA ILE A 54 2.64 6.89 8.97
C ILE A 54 3.74 6.49 7.98
N TYR A 55 3.89 5.22 7.68
CA TYR A 55 4.94 4.72 6.81
C TYR A 55 4.77 5.21 5.36
N VAL A 56 3.53 5.29 4.88
CA VAL A 56 3.24 5.47 3.45
C VAL A 56 3.40 6.90 2.95
N THR A 57 3.95 6.99 1.74
CA THR A 57 4.03 8.17 0.89
C THR A 57 2.99 8.10 -0.24
N SER A 58 2.50 9.25 -0.69
CA SER A 58 1.63 9.33 -1.88
C SER A 58 2.43 9.25 -3.19
N SER A 59 2.44 8.08 -3.83
CA SER A 59 3.14 7.90 -5.12
C SER A 59 2.62 8.85 -6.21
N VAL A 60 1.31 9.12 -6.25
CA VAL A 60 0.68 10.04 -7.22
C VAL A 60 1.16 11.48 -7.03
N ILE A 61 1.15 12.00 -5.80
CA ILE A 61 1.56 13.38 -5.52
C ILE A 61 3.05 13.54 -5.82
N VAL A 62 3.87 12.56 -5.43
CA VAL A 62 5.32 12.61 -5.65
C VAL A 62 5.68 12.50 -7.12
N ALA A 63 5.07 11.58 -7.86
CA ALA A 63 5.29 11.44 -9.30
C ALA A 63 4.91 12.73 -10.04
N LYS A 64 3.75 13.31 -9.72
CA LYS A 64 3.32 14.59 -10.28
C LYS A 64 4.30 15.72 -9.92
N SER A 65 4.74 15.80 -8.68
CA SER A 65 5.71 16.81 -8.23
C SER A 65 7.05 16.71 -8.96
N ILE A 66 7.53 15.49 -9.26
CA ILE A 66 8.76 15.28 -10.03
C ILE A 66 8.59 15.82 -11.46
N ILE A 67 7.45 15.55 -12.10
CA ILE A 67 7.13 16.00 -13.46
C ILE A 67 7.00 17.52 -13.50
N ASP A 68 6.18 18.09 -12.62
CA ASP A 68 5.87 19.53 -12.58
C ASP A 68 7.14 20.36 -12.28
N LEU A 69 8.01 19.85 -11.41
CA LEU A 69 9.29 20.50 -11.09
C LEU A 69 10.42 20.17 -12.11
N LYS A 70 10.14 19.39 -13.16
CA LYS A 70 11.12 18.95 -14.17
C LYS A 70 12.35 18.25 -13.56
N ARG A 71 12.14 17.46 -12.50
CA ARG A 71 13.19 16.76 -11.75
C ARG A 71 13.42 15.31 -12.21
N SER A 72 12.77 14.87 -13.29
CA SER A 72 12.84 13.48 -13.75
C SER A 72 14.26 13.00 -14.05
N ALA A 73 15.13 13.89 -14.54
CA ALA A 73 16.53 13.58 -14.87
C ALA A 73 17.49 13.67 -13.66
N ASN A 74 17.00 14.06 -12.48
CA ASN A 74 17.85 14.18 -11.30
C ASN A 74 18.25 12.79 -10.76
N PRO A 75 19.45 12.66 -10.18
CA PRO A 75 19.93 11.38 -9.67
C PRO A 75 19.14 10.86 -8.46
N GLU A 76 18.51 11.72 -7.65
CA GLU A 76 17.66 11.26 -6.56
C GLU A 76 16.35 10.60 -7.03
N THR A 77 15.89 10.89 -8.24
CA THR A 77 14.57 10.47 -8.73
C THR A 77 14.46 8.96 -8.88
N GLU A 78 15.52 8.28 -9.33
CA GLU A 78 15.56 6.81 -9.40
C GLU A 78 15.25 6.19 -8.03
N TYR A 79 15.83 6.73 -6.96
CA TYR A 79 15.68 6.19 -5.61
C TYR A 79 14.34 6.57 -4.97
N ILE A 80 13.80 7.75 -5.29
CA ILE A 80 12.42 8.10 -4.91
C ILE A 80 11.45 7.07 -5.50
N LEU A 81 11.55 6.78 -6.80
CA LEU A 81 10.68 5.81 -7.47
C LEU A 81 10.86 4.40 -6.90
N ASN A 82 12.10 3.99 -6.61
CA ASN A 82 12.38 2.70 -5.99
C ASN A 82 11.71 2.55 -4.61
N VAL A 83 11.76 3.59 -3.77
CA VAL A 83 11.08 3.60 -2.47
C VAL A 83 9.57 3.54 -2.65
N LEU A 84 8.99 4.37 -3.52
CA LEU A 84 7.54 4.35 -3.79
C LEU A 84 7.04 2.98 -4.25
N ILE A 85 7.77 2.33 -5.16
CA ILE A 85 7.45 0.98 -5.63
C ILE A 85 7.44 -0.02 -4.47
N PHE A 86 8.45 0.05 -3.59
CA PHE A 86 8.53 -0.83 -2.44
C PHE A 86 7.41 -0.57 -1.44
N GLU A 87 7.14 0.70 -1.11
CA GLU A 87 6.04 1.10 -0.23
C GLU A 87 4.71 0.55 -0.74
N ASP A 88 4.41 0.75 -2.02
CA ASP A 88 3.17 0.28 -2.66
C ASP A 88 3.03 -1.25 -2.55
N MET A 89 4.10 -2.01 -2.76
CA MET A 89 4.12 -3.46 -2.58
C MET A 89 3.96 -3.88 -1.12
N PHE A 90 4.64 -3.17 -0.22
CA PHE A 90 4.58 -3.43 1.22
C PHE A 90 3.16 -3.22 1.73
N ILE A 91 2.52 -2.09 1.40
CA ILE A 91 1.17 -1.75 1.86
C ILE A 91 0.15 -2.73 1.33
N ALA A 92 0.22 -3.11 0.05
CA ALA A 92 -0.70 -4.08 -0.52
C ALA A 92 -0.66 -5.39 0.27
N THR A 93 0.54 -5.85 0.63
CA THR A 93 0.74 -7.07 1.43
C THR A 93 0.37 -6.87 2.90
N PHE A 94 0.73 -5.72 3.47
CA PHE A 94 0.51 -5.36 4.86
C PHE A 94 -0.98 -5.20 5.18
N LEU A 95 -1.73 -4.49 4.33
CA LEU A 95 -3.17 -4.33 4.45
C LEU A 95 -3.88 -5.69 4.39
N ALA A 96 -3.51 -6.50 3.40
CA ALA A 96 -3.96 -7.88 3.26
C ALA A 96 -3.75 -8.71 4.56
N PHE A 97 -2.55 -8.59 5.14
CA PHE A 97 -2.18 -9.28 6.37
C PHE A 97 -2.97 -8.79 7.58
N ILE A 98 -3.11 -7.46 7.76
CA ILE A 98 -3.84 -6.89 8.89
C ILE A 98 -5.34 -7.23 8.81
N VAL A 99 -5.97 -7.08 7.63
CA VAL A 99 -7.39 -7.44 7.44
C VAL A 99 -7.60 -8.92 7.73
N GLY A 100 -6.65 -9.78 7.34
CA GLY A 100 -6.67 -11.20 7.70
C GLY A 100 -6.65 -11.43 9.22
N ILE A 101 -5.75 -10.76 9.94
CA ILE A 101 -5.67 -10.90 11.42
C ILE A 101 -6.96 -10.40 12.09
N VAL A 102 -7.52 -9.29 11.62
CA VAL A 102 -8.67 -8.63 12.25
C VAL A 102 -9.97 -9.41 12.00
N ASN A 103 -10.19 -9.92 10.80
CA ASN A 103 -11.43 -10.65 10.46
C ASN A 103 -11.44 -12.09 10.99
N TYR A 104 -10.29 -12.76 11.04
CA TYR A 104 -10.19 -14.18 11.46
C TYR A 104 -9.66 -14.35 12.88
N GLY A 105 -9.75 -13.27 13.67
CA GLY A 105 -9.05 -13.06 14.93
C GLY A 105 -8.95 -14.28 15.83
N GLN A 106 -7.72 -14.76 16.03
CA GLN A 106 -7.16 -15.21 17.31
C GLN A 106 -5.64 -15.05 17.24
N ILE A 107 -5.07 -14.18 18.08
CA ILE A 107 -3.63 -14.15 18.35
C ILE A 107 -3.30 -15.30 19.32
N ASP A 108 -3.50 -16.54 18.87
CA ASP A 108 -2.78 -17.68 19.42
C ASP A 108 -1.58 -17.94 18.50
N ALA A 109 -0.44 -18.36 19.06
CA ALA A 109 0.76 -18.67 18.28
C ALA A 109 0.46 -19.73 17.21
N LYS A 110 -0.45 -20.67 17.52
CA LYS A 110 -0.94 -21.68 16.56
C LYS A 110 -1.84 -21.08 15.49
N GLY A 111 -2.77 -20.19 15.85
CA GLY A 111 -3.65 -19.50 14.91
C GLY A 111 -2.86 -18.65 13.91
N THR A 112 -1.91 -17.86 14.43
CA THR A 112 -0.99 -17.05 13.63
C THR A 112 -0.14 -17.91 12.68
N PHE A 113 0.40 -19.04 13.16
CA PHE A 113 1.18 -19.95 12.33
C PHE A 113 0.34 -20.55 11.19
N ILE A 114 -0.90 -20.96 11.48
CA ILE A 114 -1.84 -21.48 10.47
C ILE A 114 -2.19 -20.41 9.44
N VAL A 115 -2.44 -19.17 9.86
CA VAL A 115 -2.73 -18.05 8.94
C VAL A 115 -1.54 -17.76 8.05
N ILE A 116 -0.32 -17.70 8.60
CA ILE A 116 0.92 -17.50 7.83
C ILE A 116 1.12 -18.64 6.82
N LEU A 117 0.91 -19.89 7.24
CA LEU A 117 1.04 -21.06 6.38
C LEU A 117 -0.01 -21.06 5.27
N LYS A 118 -1.28 -20.81 5.58
CA LYS A 118 -2.38 -20.69 4.60
C LYS A 118 -2.12 -19.57 3.61
N THR A 119 -1.70 -18.40 4.10
CA THR A 119 -1.37 -17.24 3.26
C THR A 119 -0.20 -17.59 2.34
N SER A 120 0.89 -18.14 2.88
CA SER A 120 2.08 -18.51 2.10
C SER A 120 1.76 -19.60 1.07
N ALA A 121 0.97 -20.60 1.44
CA ALA A 121 0.52 -21.66 0.55
C ALA A 121 -0.41 -21.13 -0.55
N PHE A 122 -1.32 -20.22 -0.22
CA PHE A 122 -2.19 -19.57 -1.20
C PHE A 122 -1.38 -18.71 -2.18
N PHE A 123 -0.41 -17.93 -1.69
CA PHE A 123 0.53 -17.18 -2.53
C PHE A 123 1.33 -18.12 -3.45
N ALA A 124 1.91 -19.20 -2.91
CA ALA A 124 2.67 -20.17 -3.68
C ALA A 124 1.80 -20.84 -4.77
N PHE A 125 0.59 -21.27 -4.40
CA PHE A 125 -0.40 -21.83 -5.32
C PHE A 125 -0.74 -20.84 -6.43
N PHE A 126 -1.00 -19.58 -6.09
CA PHE A 126 -1.35 -18.55 -7.06
C PHE A 126 -0.20 -18.21 -8.00
N ILE A 127 1.05 -18.20 -7.52
CA ILE A 127 2.25 -18.01 -8.34
C ILE A 127 2.40 -19.16 -9.34
N VAL A 128 2.23 -20.41 -8.88
CA VAL A 128 2.26 -21.60 -9.75
C VAL A 128 1.13 -21.55 -10.78
N LEU A 129 -0.09 -21.21 -10.34
CA LEU A 129 -1.25 -21.04 -11.21
C LEU A 129 -1.00 -19.98 -12.28
N THR A 130 -0.40 -18.85 -11.90
CA THR A 130 -0.05 -17.76 -12.83
C THR A 130 0.93 -18.24 -13.89
N LYS A 131 1.98 -18.97 -13.51
CA LYS A 131 2.98 -19.50 -14.45
C LYS A 131 2.40 -20.54 -15.41
N THR A 132 1.60 -21.47 -14.89
CA THR A 132 1.03 -22.58 -15.67
C THR A 132 -0.13 -22.13 -16.56
N SER A 133 -0.98 -21.22 -16.06
CA SER A 133 -2.21 -20.80 -16.73
C SER A 133 -2.03 -19.59 -17.64
N LYS A 134 -0.83 -19.00 -17.74
CA LYS A 134 -0.56 -17.81 -18.56
C LYS A 134 -1.05 -17.94 -20.00
N LYS A 135 -0.85 -19.08 -20.66
CA LYS A 135 -1.33 -19.32 -22.03
C LYS A 135 -2.85 -19.38 -22.11
N LEU A 136 -3.48 -20.03 -21.14
CA LEU A 136 -4.93 -20.17 -21.06
C LEU A 136 -5.59 -18.82 -20.79
N ILE A 137 -5.09 -18.06 -19.81
CA ILE A 137 -5.60 -16.73 -19.46
C ILE A 137 -5.48 -15.81 -20.67
N ASN A 138 -4.32 -15.77 -21.34
CA ASN A 138 -4.15 -14.97 -22.56
C ASN A 138 -5.15 -15.34 -23.67
N LYS A 139 -5.58 -16.60 -23.76
CA LYS A 139 -6.59 -17.04 -24.73
C LYS A 139 -8.01 -16.65 -24.31
N ILE A 140 -8.32 -16.72 -23.01
CA ILE A 140 -9.65 -16.39 -22.48
C ILE A 140 -9.90 -14.87 -22.51
N ILE A 141 -8.88 -14.07 -22.24
CA ILE A 141 -8.98 -12.59 -22.27
C ILE A 141 -8.92 -12.02 -23.69
N ASP A 142 -8.65 -12.84 -24.71
CA ASP A 142 -8.58 -12.41 -26.11
C ASP A 142 -9.98 -12.17 -26.71
N ILE A 143 -10.66 -11.19 -26.12
CA ILE A 143 -12.03 -10.79 -26.45
C ILE A 143 -11.97 -9.41 -27.11
N GLU A 144 -12.50 -9.28 -28.32
CA GLU A 144 -12.53 -7.99 -29.02
C GLU A 144 -13.52 -7.01 -28.38
N HIS A 145 -14.72 -7.49 -28.01
CA HIS A 145 -15.75 -6.66 -27.40
C HIS A 145 -15.35 -6.13 -26.01
N THR A 146 -15.25 -4.81 -25.89
CA THR A 146 -14.81 -4.13 -24.67
C THR A 146 -15.69 -4.43 -23.46
N GLU A 147 -17.00 -4.53 -23.63
CA GLU A 147 -17.94 -4.81 -22.52
C GLU A 147 -17.68 -6.19 -21.89
N LEU A 148 -17.62 -7.23 -22.71
CA LEU A 148 -17.33 -8.60 -22.27
C LEU A 148 -15.93 -8.70 -21.66
N PHE A 149 -14.96 -7.98 -22.23
CA PHE A 149 -13.60 -7.91 -21.70
C PHE A 149 -13.58 -7.31 -20.28
N VAL A 150 -14.25 -6.17 -20.05
CA VAL A 150 -14.34 -5.53 -18.73
C VAL A 150 -15.03 -6.46 -17.72
N ILE A 151 -16.15 -7.07 -18.12
CA ILE A 151 -16.91 -8.00 -17.26
C ILE A 151 -16.02 -9.19 -16.86
N LEU A 152 -15.28 -9.77 -17.80
CA LEU A 152 -14.36 -10.88 -17.53
C LEU A 152 -13.27 -10.49 -16.53
N ILE A 153 -12.63 -9.34 -16.74
CA ILE A 153 -11.56 -8.84 -15.87
C ILE A 153 -12.08 -8.60 -14.44
N LEU A 154 -13.23 -7.93 -14.30
CA LEU A 154 -13.86 -7.73 -13.00
C LEU A 154 -14.27 -9.06 -12.36
N SER A 155 -14.79 -10.00 -13.15
CA SER A 155 -15.15 -11.34 -12.66
C SER A 155 -13.93 -12.09 -12.12
N ILE A 156 -12.78 -12.04 -12.80
CA ILE A 156 -11.54 -12.65 -12.31
C ILE A 156 -11.13 -12.06 -10.97
N ILE A 157 -11.20 -10.73 -10.82
CA ILE A 157 -10.84 -10.04 -9.58
C ILE A 157 -11.80 -10.44 -8.45
N VAL A 158 -13.11 -10.39 -8.69
CA VAL A 158 -14.14 -10.72 -7.67
C VAL A 158 -14.10 -12.20 -7.30
N LEU A 159 -13.96 -13.11 -8.26
CA LEU A 159 -13.86 -14.55 -7.99
C LEU A 159 -12.59 -14.88 -7.21
N SER A 160 -11.47 -14.22 -7.50
CA SER A 160 -10.22 -14.42 -6.75
C SER A 160 -10.33 -13.88 -5.32
N ALA A 161 -10.96 -12.72 -5.14
CA ALA A 161 -11.28 -12.17 -3.83
C ALA A 161 -12.20 -13.10 -3.02
N GLY A 162 -13.26 -13.62 -3.65
CA GLY A 162 -14.17 -14.59 -3.05
C GLY A 162 -13.49 -15.92 -2.71
N ALA A 163 -12.61 -16.42 -3.58
CA ALA A 163 -11.82 -17.62 -3.32
C ALA A 163 -10.87 -17.44 -2.13
N ALA A 164 -10.24 -16.27 -2.00
CA ALA A 164 -9.43 -15.92 -0.83
C ALA A 164 -10.28 -15.90 0.45
N SER A 165 -11.45 -15.23 0.42
CA SER A 165 -12.39 -15.21 1.53
C SER A 165 -12.84 -16.62 1.95
N TYR A 166 -13.14 -17.48 0.97
CA TYR A 166 -13.54 -18.88 1.21
C TYR A 166 -12.48 -19.71 1.96
N VAL A 167 -11.19 -19.50 1.69
CA VAL A 167 -10.10 -20.21 2.39
C VAL A 167 -9.70 -19.56 3.72
N GLY A 168 -10.40 -18.50 4.13
CA GLY A 168 -10.15 -17.75 5.36
C GLY A 168 -9.02 -16.72 5.23
N LEU A 169 -8.86 -16.12 4.04
CA LEU A 169 -7.93 -15.01 3.77
C LEU A 169 -8.73 -13.74 3.47
N SER A 170 -8.08 -12.58 3.50
CA SER A 170 -8.72 -11.31 3.14
C SER A 170 -9.08 -11.26 1.65
N GLU A 171 -10.22 -10.65 1.31
CA GLU A 171 -10.59 -10.37 -0.09
C GLU A 171 -9.49 -9.59 -0.82
N ALA A 172 -8.80 -8.70 -0.10
CA ALA A 172 -7.70 -7.89 -0.64
C ALA A 172 -6.53 -8.75 -1.15
N ILE A 173 -6.22 -9.87 -0.48
CA ILE A 173 -5.19 -10.82 -0.91
C ILE A 173 -5.58 -11.44 -2.26
N GLY A 174 -6.83 -11.89 -2.38
CA GLY A 174 -7.34 -12.49 -3.61
C GLY A 174 -7.35 -11.50 -4.78
N ALA A 175 -7.81 -10.26 -4.55
CA ALA A 175 -7.81 -9.20 -5.56
C ALA A 175 -6.38 -8.79 -5.98
N PHE A 176 -5.45 -8.71 -5.03
CA PHE A 176 -4.04 -8.41 -5.31
C PHE A 176 -3.41 -9.48 -6.20
N LEU A 177 -3.59 -10.75 -5.84
CA LEU A 177 -3.07 -11.89 -6.59
C LEU A 177 -3.69 -11.98 -7.99
N ALA A 178 -4.98 -11.70 -8.13
CA ALA A 178 -5.62 -11.57 -9.44
C ALA A 178 -4.96 -10.48 -10.30
N GLY A 179 -4.70 -9.32 -9.71
CA GLY A 179 -3.99 -8.23 -10.39
C GLY A 179 -2.58 -8.62 -10.84
N LEU A 180 -1.83 -9.36 -10.01
CA LEU A 180 -0.51 -9.89 -10.35
C LEU A 180 -0.58 -10.91 -11.49
N LEU A 181 -1.60 -11.75 -11.50
CA LEU A 181 -1.82 -12.72 -12.58
C LEU A 181 -2.16 -12.04 -13.91
N LEU A 182 -2.98 -10.99 -13.86
CA LEU A 182 -3.39 -10.23 -15.05
C LEU A 182 -2.25 -9.36 -15.62
N SER A 183 -1.30 -8.93 -14.81
CA SER A 183 -0.17 -8.10 -15.26
C SER A 183 0.85 -8.84 -16.12
N GLU A 184 0.90 -10.16 -15.97
CA GLU A 184 1.73 -11.05 -16.77
C GLU A 184 1.16 -11.32 -18.17
N THR A 185 -0.06 -10.87 -18.45
CA THR A 185 -0.73 -11.13 -19.73
C THR A 185 -0.28 -10.15 -20.83
N LYS A 186 -0.46 -10.55 -22.10
CA LYS A 186 -0.14 -9.71 -23.26
C LYS A 186 -0.95 -8.42 -23.29
N GLN A 187 -2.16 -8.45 -22.72
CA GLN A 187 -3.12 -7.35 -22.74
C GLN A 187 -3.07 -6.46 -21.49
N ARG A 188 -2.02 -6.58 -20.64
CA ARG A 188 -1.89 -5.81 -19.39
C ARG A 188 -2.24 -4.32 -19.52
N HIS A 189 -1.90 -3.69 -20.65
CA HIS A 189 -2.17 -2.27 -20.86
C HIS A 189 -3.67 -2.00 -21.02
N ARG A 190 -4.34 -2.78 -21.88
CA ARG A 190 -5.78 -2.74 -22.07
C ARG A 190 -6.53 -3.05 -20.76
N ILE A 191 -6.03 -4.01 -19.97
CA ILE A 191 -6.59 -4.33 -18.65
C ILE A 191 -6.47 -3.13 -17.71
N SER A 192 -5.30 -2.48 -17.66
CA SER A 192 -5.07 -1.29 -16.83
C SER A 192 -6.03 -0.14 -17.21
N GLU A 193 -6.19 0.12 -18.52
CA GLU A 193 -7.12 1.13 -19.02
C GLU A 193 -8.58 0.79 -18.70
N ALA A 194 -8.98 -0.48 -18.83
CA ALA A 194 -10.32 -0.95 -18.53
C ALA A 194 -10.70 -0.82 -17.04
N ILE A 195 -9.75 -1.08 -16.13
CA ILE A 195 -9.99 -1.01 -14.68
C ILE A 195 -9.90 0.42 -14.14
N LYS A 196 -9.14 1.30 -14.81
CA LYS A 196 -8.86 2.67 -14.33
C LYS A 196 -10.11 3.46 -13.89
N PRO A 197 -11.22 3.49 -14.65
CA PRO A 197 -12.42 4.22 -14.23
C PRO A 197 -13.06 3.63 -12.96
N PHE A 198 -13.11 2.30 -12.86
CA PHE A 198 -13.64 1.60 -11.68
C PHE A 198 -12.81 1.88 -10.44
N GLN A 199 -11.49 1.90 -10.58
CA GLN A 199 -10.60 2.29 -9.49
C GLN A 199 -10.85 3.73 -9.06
N GLN A 200 -10.85 4.68 -9.99
CA GLN A 200 -11.08 6.10 -9.68
C GLN A 200 -12.43 6.33 -8.98
N PHE A 201 -13.47 5.67 -9.47
CA PHE A 201 -14.80 5.73 -8.86
C PHE A 201 -14.84 5.10 -7.47
N SER A 202 -14.25 3.91 -7.30
CA SER A 202 -14.20 3.23 -6.00
C SER A 202 -13.40 4.02 -4.98
N THR A 203 -12.26 4.58 -5.39
CA THR A 203 -11.43 5.48 -4.57
C THR A 203 -12.21 6.73 -4.15
N ALA A 204 -12.96 7.35 -5.07
CA ALA A 204 -13.78 8.51 -4.74
C ALA A 204 -14.87 8.19 -3.71
N ILE A 205 -15.62 7.09 -3.90
CA ILE A 205 -16.64 6.64 -2.92
C ILE A 205 -16.00 6.33 -1.58
N PHE A 206 -14.86 5.64 -1.58
CA PHE A 206 -14.12 5.32 -0.37
C PHE A 206 -13.74 6.58 0.41
N PHE A 207 -13.27 7.63 -0.26
CA PHE A 207 -12.94 8.89 0.41
C PHE A 207 -14.15 9.61 0.98
N VAL A 208 -15.27 9.63 0.26
CA VAL A 208 -16.52 10.21 0.77
C VAL A 208 -16.98 9.44 2.01
N ALA A 209 -17.03 8.11 1.93
CA ALA A 209 -17.42 7.25 3.04
C ALA A 209 -16.48 7.41 4.24
N PHE A 210 -15.16 7.45 4.00
CA PHE A 210 -14.18 7.67 5.06
C PHE A 210 -14.40 9.03 5.73
N GLY A 211 -14.51 10.11 4.95
CA GLY A 211 -14.74 11.46 5.45
C GLY A 211 -16.00 11.56 6.29
N MET A 212 -17.10 10.98 5.82
CA MET A 212 -18.36 10.89 6.60
C MET A 212 -18.23 10.06 7.88
N SER A 213 -17.26 9.15 7.94
CA SER A 213 -17.03 8.29 9.10
C SER A 213 -16.12 8.91 10.17
N ILE A 214 -15.55 10.10 9.90
CA ILE A 214 -14.76 10.85 10.88
C ILE A 214 -15.70 11.49 11.89
N ASP A 215 -15.44 11.26 13.18
CA ASP A 215 -16.14 12.00 14.22
C ASP A 215 -15.51 13.40 14.38
N TYR A 216 -16.20 14.40 13.82
CA TYR A 216 -15.81 15.80 13.85
C TYR A 216 -15.72 16.39 15.27
N LYS A 217 -16.41 15.80 16.26
CA LYS A 217 -16.37 16.28 17.65
C LYS A 217 -14.99 16.06 18.28
N HIS A 218 -14.29 15.02 17.86
CA HIS A 218 -13.00 14.63 18.42
C HIS A 218 -11.79 15.20 17.64
N ILE A 219 -12.00 15.77 16.44
CA ILE A 219 -10.91 16.31 15.60
C ILE A 219 -10.07 17.34 16.36
N GLY A 220 -10.70 18.29 17.05
CA GLY A 220 -9.99 19.37 17.73
C GLY A 220 -8.97 18.88 18.76
N GLY A 221 -9.33 17.84 19.53
CA GLY A 221 -8.44 17.22 20.51
C GLY A 221 -7.30 16.40 19.88
N MET A 222 -7.46 15.97 18.63
CA MET A 222 -6.43 15.20 17.90
C MET A 222 -5.40 16.09 17.20
N ILE A 223 -5.66 17.39 17.02
CA ILE A 223 -4.76 18.30 16.29
C ILE A 223 -3.33 18.27 16.86
N PRO A 224 -3.10 18.42 18.19
CA PRO A 224 -1.73 18.41 18.73
C PRO A 224 -1.01 17.09 18.48
N VAL A 225 -1.72 15.97 18.63
CA VAL A 225 -1.17 14.62 18.39
C VAL A 225 -0.87 14.43 16.90
N GLY A 226 -1.77 14.86 16.00
CA GLY A 226 -1.58 14.80 14.56
C GLY A 226 -0.37 15.62 14.10
N ILE A 227 -0.20 16.84 14.62
CA ILE A 227 0.98 17.69 14.35
C ILE A 227 2.26 17.02 14.86
N PHE A 228 2.23 16.46 16.08
CA PHE A 228 3.37 15.74 16.64
C PHE A 228 3.79 14.56 15.75
N ILE A 229 2.82 13.75 15.31
CA ILE A 229 3.04 12.63 14.39
C ILE A 229 3.57 13.13 13.03
N PHE A 230 3.00 14.20 12.49
CA PHE A 230 3.45 14.82 11.25
C PHE A 230 4.91 15.24 11.33
N ILE A 231 5.31 15.93 12.40
CA ILE A 231 6.68 16.37 12.61
C ILE A 231 7.63 15.17 12.69
N ILE A 232 7.35 14.20 13.56
CA ILE A 232 8.23 13.03 13.74
C ILE A 232 8.35 12.23 12.44
N SER A 233 7.23 11.96 11.78
CA SER A 233 7.23 11.17 10.54
C SER A 233 7.92 11.91 9.39
N SER A 234 7.78 13.22 9.30
CA SER A 234 8.50 14.04 8.31
C SER A 234 10.00 14.03 8.56
N PHE A 235 10.43 14.19 9.81
CA PHE A 235 11.85 14.05 10.18
C PHE A 235 12.39 12.67 9.84
N SER A 236 11.63 11.61 10.10
CA SER A 236 12.03 10.25 9.75
C SER A 236 12.17 10.05 8.24
N LYS A 237 11.24 10.58 7.44
CA LYS A 237 11.30 10.54 5.97
C LYS A 237 12.52 11.28 5.44
N VAL A 238 12.79 12.48 5.96
CA VAL A 238 13.98 13.26 5.59
C VAL A 238 15.27 12.53 5.96
N TYR A 239 15.34 11.99 7.18
CA TYR A 239 16.52 11.28 7.66
C TYR A 239 16.76 9.97 6.88
N GLY A 240 15.72 9.15 6.70
CA GLY A 240 15.78 7.92 5.92
C GLY A 240 16.19 8.18 4.47
N GLY A 241 15.63 9.21 3.84
CA GLY A 241 16.02 9.58 2.49
C GLY A 241 17.45 10.12 2.36
N TYR A 242 17.90 10.90 3.35
CA TYR A 242 19.30 11.32 3.42
C TYR A 242 20.26 10.12 3.57
N PHE A 243 19.90 9.15 4.43
CA PHE A 243 20.66 7.92 4.61
C PHE A 243 20.74 7.08 3.34
N ILE A 244 19.60 6.88 2.66
CA ILE A 244 19.55 6.19 1.36
C ILE A 244 20.45 6.90 0.35
N GLY A 245 20.35 8.23 0.25
CA GLY A 245 21.21 9.00 -0.64
C GLY A 245 22.70 8.81 -0.36
N GLY A 246 23.10 8.81 0.90
CA GLY A 246 24.49 8.52 1.30
C GLY A 246 24.95 7.11 0.92
N LYS A 247 24.10 6.09 1.09
CA LYS A 247 24.40 4.70 0.70
C LYS A 247 24.63 4.52 -0.80
N TYR A 248 24.00 5.35 -1.62
CA TYR A 248 24.12 5.31 -3.07
C TYR A 248 24.99 6.45 -3.64
N ALA A 249 25.88 7.02 -2.82
CA ALA A 249 26.84 8.05 -3.20
C ALA A 249 26.21 9.29 -3.85
N LEU A 250 24.96 9.61 -3.52
CA LEU A 250 24.33 10.87 -3.91
C LEU A 250 24.95 12.03 -3.14
N SER A 251 24.93 13.22 -3.74
CA SER A 251 25.29 14.44 -3.01
C SER A 251 24.38 14.64 -1.78
N LYS A 252 24.87 15.29 -0.73
CA LYS A 252 24.07 15.61 0.48
C LYS A 252 22.75 16.33 0.12
N ARG A 253 22.80 17.22 -0.87
CA ARG A 253 21.61 17.94 -1.39
C ARG A 253 20.62 16.99 -2.05
N ALA A 254 21.09 16.03 -2.84
CA ALA A 254 20.24 15.02 -3.47
C ALA A 254 19.62 14.07 -2.42
N GLY A 255 20.36 13.67 -1.39
CA GLY A 255 19.81 12.88 -0.27
C GLY A 255 18.72 13.60 0.52
N LEU A 256 18.92 14.89 0.84
CA LEU A 256 17.88 15.70 1.50
C LEU A 256 16.64 15.84 0.60
N ARG A 257 16.85 16.10 -0.69
CA ARG A 257 15.76 16.18 -1.68
C ARG A 257 14.99 14.86 -1.79
N LEU A 258 15.67 13.72 -1.72
CA LEU A 258 15.04 12.39 -1.70
C LEU A 258 14.06 12.32 -0.53
N GLY A 259 14.53 12.55 0.70
CA GLY A 259 13.69 12.44 1.90
C GLY A 259 12.57 13.47 1.97
N LEU A 260 12.81 14.72 1.56
CA LEU A 260 11.76 15.75 1.46
C LEU A 260 10.68 15.38 0.44
N SER A 261 11.05 14.69 -0.64
CA SER A 261 10.09 14.26 -1.66
C SER A 261 9.21 13.10 -1.17
N LEU A 262 9.55 12.45 -0.05
CA LEU A 262 8.77 11.34 0.53
C LEU A 262 7.85 11.76 1.69
N ILE A 263 7.76 13.06 1.99
CA ILE A 263 6.84 13.58 3.03
C ILE A 263 5.36 13.47 2.64
N PRO A 264 4.93 13.73 1.37
CA PRO A 264 3.51 13.78 1.02
C PRO A 264 2.76 12.51 1.40
N ARG A 265 1.64 12.67 2.11
CA ARG A 265 0.74 11.57 2.50
C ARG A 265 -0.41 11.41 1.52
N GLY A 266 -0.99 10.22 1.47
CA GLY A 266 -1.86 9.82 0.36
C GLY A 266 -3.03 8.95 0.73
N GLU A 267 -3.66 8.44 -0.32
CA GLU A 267 -4.88 7.62 -0.27
C GLU A 267 -4.73 6.36 0.60
N PHE A 268 -3.56 5.76 0.62
CA PHE A 268 -3.31 4.53 1.36
C PHE A 268 -3.32 4.72 2.89
N SER A 269 -2.89 5.87 3.40
CA SER A 269 -3.02 6.20 4.82
C SER A 269 -4.50 6.19 5.24
N ILE A 270 -5.37 6.71 4.37
CA ILE A 270 -6.82 6.74 4.59
C ILE A 270 -7.42 5.33 4.44
N ILE A 271 -7.02 4.57 3.41
CA ILE A 271 -7.44 3.17 3.21
C ILE A 271 -7.14 2.31 4.42
N LEU A 272 -5.91 2.42 4.96
CA LEU A 272 -5.49 1.70 6.17
C LEU A 272 -6.34 2.09 7.39
N ALA A 273 -6.64 3.37 7.58
CA ALA A 273 -7.49 3.83 8.68
C ALA A 273 -8.95 3.41 8.53
N GLY A 274 -9.47 3.32 7.29
CA GLY A 274 -10.83 2.85 7.02
C GLY A 274 -11.03 1.37 7.33
N ALA A 275 -10.04 0.53 6.99
CA ALA A 275 -10.13 -0.92 7.04
C ALA A 275 -10.42 -1.51 8.44
N ILE A 276 -10.02 -0.86 9.54
CA ILE A 276 -10.09 -1.44 10.91
C ILE A 276 -10.93 -0.60 11.88
N SER A 277 -11.84 0.17 11.32
CA SER A 277 -12.67 1.14 12.03
C SER A 277 -13.68 0.63 13.07
N MET A 278 -13.63 -0.65 13.45
CA MET A 278 -14.69 -1.30 14.23
C MET A 278 -14.40 -1.41 15.74
N ASN A 279 -13.36 -0.76 16.29
CA ASN A 279 -13.13 -0.74 17.73
C ASN A 279 -13.46 0.64 18.36
N PRO A 280 -14.68 0.81 18.92
CA PRO A 280 -15.16 2.10 19.43
C PRO A 280 -14.55 2.53 20.78
N ASN A 281 -13.78 1.68 21.47
CA ASN A 281 -13.30 1.93 22.84
C ASN A 281 -11.88 2.51 22.92
N LEU A 282 -11.43 3.26 21.91
CA LEU A 282 -10.06 3.77 21.87
C LEU A 282 -9.92 5.15 22.51
N PRO A 283 -8.85 5.39 23.31
CA PRO A 283 -8.59 6.70 23.92
C PRO A 283 -8.34 7.79 22.87
N TYR A 284 -7.86 7.41 21.68
CA TYR A 284 -7.70 8.28 20.52
C TYR A 284 -8.33 7.60 19.30
N PRO A 285 -9.38 8.17 18.68
CA PRO A 285 -9.99 7.59 17.49
C PRO A 285 -9.01 7.68 16.31
N ILE A 286 -8.47 6.53 15.89
CA ILE A 286 -7.51 6.39 14.77
C ILE A 286 -8.02 7.10 13.51
N LYS A 287 -9.33 7.13 13.25
CA LYS A 287 -9.92 7.86 12.12
C LYS A 287 -9.70 9.36 12.19
N SER A 288 -10.07 9.99 13.29
CA SER A 288 -9.94 11.44 13.45
C SER A 288 -8.47 11.83 13.49
N LEU A 289 -7.62 11.00 14.12
CA LEU A 289 -6.17 11.19 14.09
C LEU A 289 -5.59 11.08 12.68
N THR A 290 -6.01 10.08 11.90
CA THR A 290 -5.56 9.91 10.50
C THR A 290 -6.08 11.03 9.61
N GLY A 291 -7.32 11.47 9.82
CA GLY A 291 -7.88 12.61 9.11
C GLY A 291 -7.06 13.88 9.32
N VAL A 292 -6.72 14.20 10.58
CA VAL A 292 -5.80 15.30 10.89
C VAL A 292 -4.43 15.09 10.25
N TYR A 293 -3.86 13.89 10.39
CA TYR A 293 -2.52 13.57 9.90
C TYR A 293 -2.38 13.70 8.38
N VAL A 294 -3.38 13.25 7.60
CA VAL A 294 -3.34 13.30 6.13
C VAL A 294 -3.63 14.70 5.59
N LEU A 295 -4.29 15.56 6.39
CA LEU A 295 -4.56 16.96 6.01
C LEU A 295 -3.37 17.90 6.27
N LEU A 296 -2.36 17.48 7.04
CA LEU A 296 -1.13 18.22 7.33
C LEU A 296 -0.05 17.94 6.27
#